data_AF-A0AAV1PAF8-F1
#
_entry.id   AF-A0AAV1PAF8-F1
#
_cell.length_a   1.000
_cell.length_b   1.000
_cell.length_c   1.000
_cell.angle_alpha   90.00
_cell.angle_beta   90.00
_cell.angle_gamma   90.00
#
_symmetry.space_group_name_H-M   'P 1'
#
loop_
_entity.id
_entity.type
_entity.pdbx_description
1 polymer ?
#
loop_
_entity_poly.entity_id
_entity_poly.type
_entity_poly.pdbx_seq_one_letter_code
_entity_poly.pdbx_strand_id
1 'polypeptide(L)'
;MHLYAVCQPPIKLSRRRGSGSGSRRCRCLPVPIAVKMARLLSFHIAVISAVLFFLCTNFVCCNNGRRVGDSLESEFGGFSVPLEHSFEVDDIAKFRTRGALILKAGREPGVSLSQNQLSEEDRAKLKEVAAVDGLYRIRVPRVFLQSDRQTERQMEGHLTAFVRACAMVESHLSDVISLHTDVSGYLIGVSIVTLPGACRGTEVEDEVDLEVFNTTLSFVAPVNAPGPETAFFLERLEQETEKKGKNPQEQKSFFAKYWYLILGGAIFLMVSNSAQPPAGGGREQS
;
A
#
# COMPACT_ATOMS: atom_id res chain seq x y z
N MET A 1 57.93 -17.50 44.56
CA MET A 1 57.52 -16.81 43.31
C MET A 1 56.56 -15.71 43.72
N HIS A 2 56.99 -14.44 43.76
CA HIS A 2 56.98 -13.49 42.62
C HIS A 2 55.53 -13.27 42.09
N LEU A 3 55.02 -12.06 41.87
CA LEU A 3 55.60 -10.72 41.84
C LEU A 3 54.40 -9.72 41.87
N TYR A 4 54.40 -8.72 42.78
CA TYR A 4 54.23 -7.26 42.51
C TYR A 4 52.88 -6.76 41.93
N ALA A 5 52.50 -5.48 41.90
CA ALA A 5 52.91 -4.18 42.45
C ALA A 5 51.65 -3.27 42.27
N VAL A 6 51.21 -2.51 43.28
CA VAL A 6 51.58 -1.12 43.59
C VAL A 6 51.38 -0.13 42.43
N CYS A 7 50.50 0.85 42.66
CA CYS A 7 50.77 2.23 42.24
C CYS A 7 50.34 3.21 43.34
N GLN A 8 51.19 4.19 43.56
CA GLN A 8 51.36 5.01 44.76
C GLN A 8 51.00 6.50 44.41
N PRO A 9 51.38 7.53 45.19
CA PRO A 9 50.47 8.49 45.84
C PRO A 9 50.54 9.93 45.24
N PRO A 10 49.87 10.95 45.85
CA PRO A 10 50.12 12.36 45.55
C PRO A 10 51.18 12.98 46.48
N ILE A 11 52.10 13.80 45.95
CA ILE A 11 53.03 14.62 46.75
C ILE A 11 53.15 16.07 46.21
N LYS A 12 53.15 16.98 47.21
CA LYS A 12 53.36 18.43 47.35
C LYS A 12 54.51 19.10 46.54
N LEU A 13 54.49 20.44 46.34
CA LEU A 13 55.05 21.52 47.23
C LEU A 13 55.38 22.84 46.47
N SER A 14 55.29 23.99 47.18
CA SER A 14 56.07 25.26 47.06
C SER A 14 55.22 26.55 46.88
N ARG A 15 55.51 27.79 47.36
CA ARG A 15 56.08 28.45 48.56
C ARG A 15 56.27 29.95 48.20
N ARG A 16 55.61 30.93 48.89
CA ARG A 16 56.18 32.21 49.47
C ARG A 16 55.20 33.40 49.61
N ARG A 17 55.28 34.02 50.81
CA ARG A 17 55.08 35.44 51.27
C ARG A 17 53.73 36.14 50.98
N GLY A 18 53.11 36.92 51.88
CA GLY A 18 53.44 37.41 53.23
C GLY A 18 52.38 38.44 53.69
N SER A 19 52.45 38.86 54.96
CA SER A 19 51.65 39.91 55.65
C SER A 19 50.18 39.55 55.96
N GLY A 20 49.60 39.78 57.14
CA GLY A 20 50.06 40.43 58.36
C GLY A 20 48.91 40.49 59.37
N SER A 21 49.24 40.24 60.64
CA SER A 21 48.64 40.71 61.90
C SER A 21 47.16 40.42 62.27
N GLY A 22 46.94 40.00 63.52
CA GLY A 22 45.74 40.41 64.28
C GLY A 22 45.12 39.40 65.25
N SER A 23 45.73 39.29 66.44
CA SER A 23 45.10 39.05 67.76
C SER A 23 44.37 37.73 68.11
N ARG A 24 44.56 37.32 69.37
CA ARG A 24 44.18 36.04 69.98
C ARG A 24 42.93 36.18 70.87
N ARG A 25 42.05 35.19 70.74
CA ARG A 25 41.30 34.42 71.75
C ARG A 25 40.32 35.07 72.77
N CYS A 26 39.13 34.45 72.76
CA CYS A 26 38.37 33.84 73.87
C CYS A 26 37.05 34.48 74.34
N ARG A 27 35.94 33.76 74.04
CA ARG A 27 34.74 33.41 74.87
C ARG A 27 33.85 34.59 75.38
N CYS A 28 32.52 34.53 75.48
CA CYS A 28 31.52 33.46 75.50
C CYS A 28 30.07 34.03 75.37
N LEU A 29 29.15 33.26 74.73
CA LEU A 29 27.66 33.17 74.89
C LEU A 29 26.74 34.34 74.42
N PRO A 30 25.41 34.11 74.19
CA PRO A 30 24.71 33.16 73.31
C PRO A 30 23.71 33.87 72.34
N VAL A 31 23.25 33.24 71.25
CA VAL A 31 22.20 33.81 70.36
C VAL A 31 21.20 32.72 69.94
N PRO A 32 19.87 33.01 69.87
CA PRO A 32 18.82 32.01 70.04
C PRO A 32 18.35 31.30 68.76
N ILE A 33 17.59 30.24 69.01
CA ILE A 33 17.18 29.10 68.16
C ILE A 33 16.29 29.46 66.94
N ALA A 34 15.97 30.73 66.70
CA ALA A 34 14.94 31.12 65.72
C ALA A 34 15.40 31.20 64.24
N VAL A 35 16.70 31.09 63.94
CA VAL A 35 17.21 31.22 62.55
C VAL A 35 17.26 29.89 61.79
N LYS A 36 17.10 28.75 62.47
CA LYS A 36 17.37 27.43 61.90
C LYS A 36 16.26 26.91 60.95
N MET A 37 15.01 27.30 61.18
CA MET A 37 13.85 26.82 60.41
C MET A 37 13.69 27.52 59.05
N ALA A 38 14.01 28.82 58.94
CA ALA A 38 13.94 29.54 57.67
C ALA A 38 15.04 29.13 56.68
N ARG A 39 16.23 28.77 57.19
CA ARG A 39 17.36 28.32 56.36
C ARG A 39 17.17 26.90 55.82
N LEU A 40 16.50 26.01 56.55
CA LEU A 40 16.22 24.65 56.09
C LEU A 40 15.22 24.65 54.93
N LEU A 41 14.18 25.49 55.01
CA LEU A 41 13.16 25.61 53.96
C LEU A 41 13.76 26.19 52.66
N SER A 42 14.60 27.23 52.76
CA SER A 42 15.33 27.76 51.60
C SER A 42 16.32 26.76 51.00
N PHE A 43 16.96 25.93 51.83
CA PHE A 43 17.90 24.91 51.34
C PHE A 43 17.17 23.79 50.57
N HIS A 44 16.03 23.31 51.08
CA HIS A 44 15.22 22.32 50.37
C HIS A 44 14.66 22.86 49.05
N ILE A 45 14.19 24.12 49.01
CA ILE A 45 13.73 24.76 47.78
C ILE A 45 14.88 24.92 46.78
N ALA A 46 16.08 25.31 47.22
CA ALA A 46 17.25 25.44 46.36
C ALA A 46 17.71 24.09 45.79
N VAL A 47 17.65 23.01 46.57
CA VAL A 47 18.00 21.66 46.10
C VAL A 47 16.98 21.15 45.09
N ILE A 48 15.68 21.36 45.33
CA ILE A 48 14.62 20.96 44.38
C ILE A 48 14.74 21.74 43.07
N SER A 49 15.00 23.06 43.14
CA SER A 49 15.22 23.89 41.94
C SER A 49 16.45 23.44 41.16
N ALA A 50 17.56 23.09 41.84
CA ALA A 50 18.76 22.59 41.19
C ALA A 50 18.54 21.23 40.50
N VAL A 51 17.79 20.32 41.13
CA VAL A 51 17.43 19.01 40.54
C VAL A 51 16.49 19.19 39.36
N LEU A 52 15.49 20.06 39.46
CA LEU A 52 14.56 20.37 38.37
C LEU A 52 15.30 21.02 37.19
N PHE A 53 16.25 21.93 37.47
CA PHE A 53 17.08 22.55 36.44
C PHE A 53 17.97 21.53 35.74
N PHE A 54 18.59 20.61 36.49
CA PHE A 54 19.37 19.50 35.92
C PHE A 54 18.51 18.55 35.08
N LEU A 55 17.27 18.26 35.49
CA LEU A 55 16.35 17.43 34.71
C LEU A 55 15.89 18.17 33.44
N CYS A 56 15.61 19.47 33.53
CA CYS A 56 15.24 20.30 32.38
C CYS A 56 16.40 20.48 31.38
N THR A 57 17.65 20.62 31.82
CA THR A 57 18.80 20.71 30.91
C THR A 57 19.11 19.39 30.21
N ASN A 58 18.80 18.25 30.83
CA ASN A 58 18.91 16.93 30.19
C ASN A 58 17.72 16.58 29.27
N PHE A 59 16.57 17.25 29.42
CA PHE A 59 15.39 17.05 28.57
C PHE A 59 15.23 18.08 27.43
N VAL A 60 16.03 19.16 27.42
CA VAL A 60 15.98 20.24 26.40
C VAL A 60 17.26 20.29 25.58
N CYS A 61 17.61 19.16 24.96
CA CYS A 61 18.65 19.06 23.93
C CYS A 61 18.15 18.30 22.70
N CYS A 62 17.01 18.74 22.14
CA CYS A 62 16.59 18.39 20.78
C CYS A 62 15.97 19.60 20.08
N ASN A 63 16.71 20.70 19.95
CA ASN A 63 16.45 21.65 18.87
C ASN A 63 17.74 22.37 18.45
N ASN A 64 18.60 21.65 17.74
CA ASN A 64 19.73 22.25 17.04
C ASN A 64 19.24 22.70 15.65
N GLY A 65 18.57 23.86 15.64
CA GLY A 65 18.26 24.58 14.40
C GLY A 65 19.55 25.13 13.78
N ARG A 66 20.13 24.38 12.84
CA ARG A 66 21.20 24.86 11.96
C ARG A 66 20.62 25.06 10.56
N ARG A 67 20.48 26.33 10.17
CA ARG A 67 20.11 26.75 8.80
C ARG A 67 21.31 26.56 7.86
N VAL A 68 21.11 25.84 6.76
CA VAL A 68 21.73 26.10 5.44
C VAL A 68 20.71 25.58 4.42
N GLY A 69 20.30 26.44 3.48
CA GLY A 69 19.46 26.03 2.37
C GLY A 69 20.28 25.20 1.38
N ASP A 70 19.74 24.05 1.00
CA ASP A 70 19.69 23.61 -0.39
C ASP A 70 18.62 22.52 -0.54
N SER A 71 18.03 22.47 -1.73
CA SER A 71 17.05 21.50 -2.24
C SER A 71 15.58 21.64 -1.81
N LEU A 72 14.82 22.21 -2.74
CA LEU A 72 13.48 21.73 -3.08
C LEU A 72 13.54 20.21 -3.39
N GLU A 73 13.45 19.37 -2.37
CA GLU A 73 13.05 17.96 -2.48
C GLU A 73 12.42 17.52 -1.15
N SER A 74 11.26 18.10 -0.83
CA SER A 74 10.26 17.39 -0.04
C SER A 74 9.40 16.58 -1.00
N GLU A 75 10.02 15.80 -1.90
CA GLU A 75 9.32 14.90 -2.80
C GLU A 75 9.12 13.56 -2.10
N PHE A 76 7.91 13.40 -1.55
CA PHE A 76 7.24 12.13 -1.24
C PHE A 76 8.10 11.09 -0.51
N GLY A 77 8.12 11.17 0.82
CA GLY A 77 8.62 10.09 1.67
C GLY A 77 7.87 8.80 1.36
N GLY A 78 8.55 7.84 0.71
CA GLY A 78 7.99 6.54 0.39
C GLY A 78 7.55 5.82 1.67
N PHE A 79 6.38 5.21 1.65
CA PHE A 79 5.84 4.45 2.76
C PHE A 79 6.47 3.05 2.78
N SER A 80 7.09 2.68 3.90
CA SER A 80 7.78 1.40 4.06
C SER A 80 6.85 0.33 4.64
N VAL A 81 6.76 -0.81 3.97
CA VAL A 81 5.89 -1.94 4.31
C VAL A 81 6.72 -3.20 4.43
N PRO A 82 6.67 -3.93 5.56
CA PRO A 82 7.42 -5.18 5.70
C PRO A 82 6.86 -6.24 4.75
N LEU A 83 7.75 -6.89 4.01
CA LEU A 83 7.49 -8.10 3.24
C LEU A 83 7.99 -9.29 4.04
N GLU A 84 7.09 -10.20 4.36
CA GLU A 84 7.39 -11.42 5.09
C GLU A 84 7.21 -12.64 4.20
N HIS A 85 7.93 -13.70 4.50
CA HIS A 85 7.82 -14.99 3.83
C HIS A 85 7.78 -16.14 4.83
N SER A 86 7.34 -17.30 4.36
CA SER A 86 7.33 -18.54 5.12
C SER A 86 7.46 -19.72 4.17
N PHE A 87 8.31 -20.67 4.54
CA PHE A 87 8.49 -21.95 3.85
C PHE A 87 8.66 -23.00 4.94
N GLU A 88 7.53 -23.53 5.38
CA GLU A 88 7.46 -24.60 6.36
C GLU A 88 6.89 -25.84 5.65
N VAL A 89 7.37 -27.02 6.05
CA VAL A 89 6.77 -28.30 5.62
C VAL A 89 5.41 -28.49 6.30
N ASP A 90 5.25 -27.95 7.51
CA ASP A 90 4.00 -27.97 8.27
C ASP A 90 2.97 -26.98 7.74
N ASP A 91 1.69 -27.25 8.01
CA ASP A 91 0.59 -26.31 7.69
C ASP A 91 0.64 -24.99 8.48
N ILE A 92 1.45 -24.94 9.55
CA ILE A 92 1.62 -23.77 10.41
C ILE A 92 2.70 -22.86 9.82
N ALA A 93 2.27 -21.84 9.08
CA ALA A 93 3.18 -20.86 8.48
C ALA A 93 3.84 -19.97 9.57
N LYS A 94 5.16 -20.11 9.70
CA LYS A 94 6.00 -19.20 10.51
C LYS A 94 6.56 -18.11 9.62
N PHE A 95 5.98 -16.91 9.71
CA PHE A 95 6.39 -15.77 8.91
C PHE A 95 7.66 -15.11 9.45
N ARG A 96 8.63 -14.88 8.57
CA ARG A 96 9.89 -14.17 8.83
C ARG A 96 10.04 -13.02 7.85
N THR A 97 10.79 -11.99 8.23
CA THR A 97 11.00 -10.81 7.38
C THR A 97 11.94 -11.13 6.22
N ARG A 98 11.45 -11.00 4.99
CA ARG A 98 12.23 -11.09 3.75
C ARG A 98 12.85 -9.75 3.37
N GLY A 99 12.14 -8.66 3.67
CA GLY A 99 12.55 -7.31 3.28
C GLY A 99 11.48 -6.25 3.57
N ALA A 100 11.62 -5.08 2.94
CA ALA A 100 10.68 -3.99 3.01
C ALA A 100 10.38 -3.43 1.61
N LEU A 101 9.09 -3.24 1.33
CA LEU A 101 8.54 -2.58 0.15
C LEU A 101 8.47 -1.08 0.44
N ILE A 102 9.06 -0.26 -0.41
CA ILE A 102 8.96 1.20 -0.33
C ILE A 102 8.00 1.64 -1.41
N LEU A 103 6.82 2.07 -0.98
CA LEU A 103 5.71 2.47 -1.83
C LEU A 103 5.70 3.98 -1.97
N LYS A 104 5.89 4.48 -3.19
CA LYS A 104 5.85 5.91 -3.50
C LYS A 104 4.49 6.24 -4.10
N ALA A 105 3.64 6.89 -3.30
CA ALA A 105 2.37 7.42 -3.77
C ALA A 105 2.62 8.76 -4.47
N GLY A 106 2.74 8.73 -5.80
CA GLY A 106 2.92 9.92 -6.65
C GLY A 106 1.96 9.90 -7.84
N ARG A 107 2.19 10.79 -8.82
CA ARG A 107 1.46 10.75 -10.12
C ARG A 107 1.66 9.40 -10.83
N GLU A 108 2.83 8.83 -10.66
CA GLU A 108 3.15 7.46 -11.04
C GLU A 108 3.41 6.66 -9.75
N PRO A 109 2.59 5.65 -9.44
CA PRO A 109 2.82 4.82 -8.27
C PRO A 109 4.08 3.98 -8.52
N GLY A 110 5.16 4.32 -7.83
CA GLY A 110 6.42 3.60 -7.87
C GLY A 110 6.52 2.64 -6.70
N VAL A 111 7.01 1.43 -6.94
CA VAL A 111 7.37 0.49 -5.87
C VAL A 111 8.83 0.11 -6.00
N SER A 112 9.57 0.23 -4.90
CA SER A 112 10.95 -0.24 -4.80
C SER A 112 11.09 -1.24 -3.66
N LEU A 113 12.08 -2.11 -3.76
CA LEU A 113 12.25 -3.23 -2.84
C LEU A 113 13.62 -3.17 -2.16
N SER A 114 13.63 -3.38 -0.85
CA SER A 114 14.83 -3.65 -0.08
C SER A 114 14.72 -5.07 0.47
N GLN A 115 15.62 -5.98 0.08
CA GLN A 115 15.59 -7.38 0.49
C GLN A 115 16.83 -7.77 1.25
N ASN A 116 16.65 -8.73 2.15
CA ASN A 116 17.75 -9.44 2.78
C ASN A 116 18.12 -10.67 1.94
N GLN A 117 19.39 -11.06 1.99
CA GLN A 117 19.89 -12.28 1.38
C GLN A 117 19.41 -13.50 2.17
N LEU A 118 19.32 -14.66 1.51
CA LEU A 118 18.90 -15.89 2.15
C LEU A 118 20.08 -16.54 2.88
N SER A 119 19.87 -16.94 4.15
CA SER A 119 20.92 -17.64 4.91
C SER A 119 21.09 -19.08 4.42
N GLU A 120 22.26 -19.66 4.64
CA GLU A 120 22.57 -21.04 4.22
C GLU A 120 21.59 -22.07 4.82
N GLU A 121 21.18 -21.86 6.07
CA GLU A 121 20.21 -22.74 6.74
C GLU A 121 18.82 -22.64 6.10
N ASP A 122 18.43 -21.43 5.71
CA ASP A 122 17.15 -21.18 5.06
C ASP A 122 17.15 -21.71 3.61
N ARG A 123 18.29 -21.75 2.92
CA ARG A 123 18.45 -22.39 1.59
C ARG A 123 18.25 -23.90 1.68
N ALA A 124 18.93 -24.56 2.61
CA ALA A 124 18.78 -26.00 2.83
C ALA A 124 17.33 -26.37 3.17
N LYS A 125 16.68 -25.56 4.01
CA LYS A 125 15.27 -25.74 4.35
C LYS A 125 14.35 -25.54 3.15
N LEU A 126 14.58 -24.52 2.32
CA LEU A 126 13.79 -24.28 1.12
C LEU A 126 13.88 -25.46 0.14
N LYS A 127 15.05 -26.10 0.02
CA LYS A 127 15.24 -27.33 -0.76
C LYS A 127 14.50 -28.53 -0.18
N GLU A 128 14.53 -28.72 1.14
CA GLU A 128 13.77 -29.78 1.80
C GLU A 128 12.27 -29.62 1.53
N VAL A 129 11.75 -28.38 1.64
CA VAL A 129 10.36 -28.06 1.32
C VAL A 129 10.06 -28.28 -0.17
N ALA A 130 11.01 -27.97 -1.06
CA ALA A 130 10.87 -28.22 -2.50
C ALA A 130 10.82 -29.72 -2.83
N ALA A 131 11.57 -30.56 -2.12
CA ALA A 131 11.60 -32.01 -2.33
C ALA A 131 10.27 -32.70 -1.99
N VAL A 132 9.45 -32.07 -1.13
CA VAL A 132 8.12 -32.57 -0.73
C VAL A 132 6.96 -31.82 -1.42
N ASP A 133 7.24 -31.08 -2.51
CA ASP A 133 6.26 -30.24 -3.22
C ASP A 133 5.54 -29.23 -2.31
N GLY A 134 6.25 -28.70 -1.31
CA GLY A 134 5.73 -27.72 -0.37
C GLY A 134 5.50 -26.33 -0.97
N LEU A 135 4.97 -25.41 -0.16
CA LEU A 135 4.58 -24.07 -0.58
C LEU A 135 5.49 -23.00 0.03
N TYR A 136 5.94 -22.07 -0.82
CA TYR A 136 6.52 -20.80 -0.42
C TYR A 136 5.42 -19.76 -0.32
N ARG A 137 5.22 -19.19 0.88
CA ARG A 137 4.15 -18.25 1.20
C ARG A 137 4.75 -16.86 1.45
N ILE A 138 4.10 -15.83 0.96
CA ILE A 138 4.44 -14.43 1.28
C ILE A 138 3.29 -13.75 2.00
N ARG A 139 3.62 -12.74 2.80
CA ARG A 139 2.67 -11.95 3.56
C ARG A 139 3.04 -10.48 3.54
N VAL A 140 2.03 -9.63 3.36
CA VAL A 140 2.14 -8.17 3.39
C VAL A 140 0.99 -7.62 4.23
N PRO A 141 1.22 -6.67 5.16
CA PRO A 141 0.14 -6.07 5.93
C PRO A 141 -0.75 -5.20 5.04
N ARG A 142 -2.02 -5.06 5.42
CA ARG A 142 -2.94 -4.19 4.70
C ARG A 142 -2.67 -2.73 5.04
N VAL A 143 -2.39 -1.94 4.01
CA VAL A 143 -1.96 -0.55 4.15
C VAL A 143 -2.65 0.37 3.17
N PHE A 144 -2.69 1.66 3.52
CA PHE A 144 -3.26 2.72 2.71
C PHE A 144 -2.15 3.61 2.15
N LEU A 145 -2.09 3.78 0.83
CA LEU A 145 -1.00 4.45 0.15
C LEU A 145 -1.04 5.99 0.26
N GLN A 146 -2.21 6.59 0.50
CA GLN A 146 -2.38 8.05 0.43
C GLN A 146 -2.37 8.77 1.80
N SER A 147 -1.71 8.26 2.85
CA SER A 147 -1.66 8.97 4.13
C SER A 147 -0.25 9.32 4.60
N ASP A 148 0.03 10.62 4.64
CA ASP A 148 1.16 11.27 5.34
C ASP A 148 1.21 10.99 6.86
N ARG A 149 0.19 10.36 7.42
CA ARG A 149 0.12 10.06 8.86
C ARG A 149 0.50 8.60 9.11
N GLN A 150 1.79 8.41 9.38
CA GLN A 150 2.45 7.13 9.68
C GLN A 150 1.86 6.33 10.85
N THR A 151 0.91 6.87 11.62
CA THR A 151 0.59 6.33 12.96
C THR A 151 -0.74 5.57 13.07
N GLU A 152 -1.63 5.56 12.06
CA GLU A 152 -3.01 5.04 12.28
C GLU A 152 -3.63 4.15 11.19
N ARG A 153 -2.88 3.67 10.18
CA ARG A 153 -3.53 3.00 9.01
C ARG A 153 -2.96 1.63 8.62
N GLN A 154 -2.39 0.88 9.57
CA GLN A 154 -2.35 -0.57 9.39
C GLN A 154 -3.74 -1.09 9.72
N MET A 155 -4.53 -1.40 8.69
CA MET A 155 -5.80 -2.07 8.92
C MET A 155 -5.47 -3.48 9.39
N GLU A 156 -6.15 -3.94 10.44
CA GLU A 156 -5.86 -5.25 11.02
C GLU A 156 -6.07 -6.35 9.97
N GLY A 157 -5.00 -7.08 9.67
CA GLY A 157 -5.03 -8.13 8.67
C GLY A 157 -3.82 -8.10 7.72
N HIS A 158 -3.59 -9.27 7.13
CA HIS A 158 -2.51 -9.47 6.19
C HIS A 158 -3.06 -10.03 4.89
N LEU A 159 -2.39 -9.72 3.80
CA LEU A 159 -2.59 -10.30 2.48
C LEU A 159 -1.54 -11.37 2.29
N THR A 160 -1.96 -12.55 1.87
CA THR A 160 -1.08 -13.70 1.68
C THR A 160 -1.19 -14.22 0.26
N ALA A 161 -0.07 -14.61 -0.32
CA ALA A 161 -0.01 -15.35 -1.57
C ALA A 161 0.98 -16.50 -1.44
N PHE A 162 0.90 -17.46 -2.35
CA PHE A 162 1.76 -18.65 -2.31
C PHE A 162 2.14 -19.11 -3.71
N VAL A 163 3.29 -19.77 -3.78
CA VAL A 163 3.80 -20.46 -4.96
C VAL A 163 4.43 -21.78 -4.51
N ARG A 164 4.63 -22.74 -5.41
CA ARG A 164 5.37 -23.97 -5.08
C ARG A 164 6.82 -23.66 -4.76
N ALA A 165 7.35 -24.28 -3.72
CA ALA A 165 8.75 -24.12 -3.31
C ALA A 165 9.71 -24.61 -4.39
N CYS A 166 9.40 -25.73 -5.06
CA CYS A 166 10.20 -26.24 -6.18
C CYS A 166 10.33 -25.21 -7.32
N ALA A 167 9.29 -24.42 -7.59
CA ALA A 167 9.33 -23.41 -8.64
C ALA A 167 10.20 -22.20 -8.26
N MET A 168 10.31 -21.88 -6.97
CA MET A 168 11.21 -20.84 -6.46
C MET A 168 12.69 -21.26 -6.55
N VAL A 169 12.98 -22.54 -6.30
CA VAL A 169 14.35 -23.08 -6.37
C VAL A 169 14.81 -23.18 -7.83
N GLU A 170 13.98 -23.78 -8.69
CA GLU A 170 14.29 -23.92 -10.12
C GLU A 170 14.31 -22.57 -10.88
N SER A 171 13.67 -21.53 -10.35
CA SER A 171 13.74 -20.18 -10.90
C SER A 171 14.92 -19.36 -10.38
N HIS A 172 15.83 -19.95 -9.59
CA HIS A 172 16.96 -19.23 -8.98
C HIS A 172 16.49 -18.00 -8.17
N LEU A 173 15.44 -18.20 -7.35
CA LEU A 173 14.80 -17.13 -6.58
C LEU A 173 14.27 -15.95 -7.42
N SER A 174 14.00 -16.18 -8.71
CA SER A 174 13.38 -15.21 -9.62
C SER A 174 11.86 -15.23 -9.46
N ASP A 175 11.33 -14.14 -8.93
CA ASP A 175 9.90 -13.97 -8.67
C ASP A 175 9.39 -12.58 -9.09
N VAL A 176 8.12 -12.55 -9.50
CA VAL A 176 7.38 -11.34 -9.82
C VAL A 176 6.27 -11.20 -8.80
N ILE A 177 6.30 -10.11 -8.01
CA ILE A 177 5.27 -9.80 -7.04
C ILE A 177 4.44 -8.63 -7.56
N SER A 178 3.13 -8.84 -7.69
CA SER A 178 2.19 -7.79 -8.06
C SER A 178 1.35 -7.35 -6.87
N LEU A 179 1.32 -6.05 -6.61
CA LEU A 179 0.51 -5.41 -5.58
C LEU A 179 -0.73 -4.81 -6.24
N HIS A 180 -1.91 -5.22 -5.79
CA HIS A 180 -3.19 -4.79 -6.34
C HIS A 180 -3.85 -3.81 -5.39
N THR A 181 -4.25 -2.65 -5.93
CA THR A 181 -4.87 -1.60 -5.12
C THR A 181 -6.29 -1.28 -5.57
N ASP A 182 -7.06 -0.65 -4.68
CA ASP A 182 -8.35 -0.04 -4.98
C ASP A 182 -8.19 1.37 -5.59
N VAL A 183 -9.28 1.94 -6.14
CA VAL A 183 -9.37 3.34 -6.60
C VAL A 183 -9.01 4.33 -5.50
N SER A 184 -9.24 3.95 -4.25
CA SER A 184 -8.90 4.77 -3.07
C SER A 184 -7.41 4.69 -2.70
N GLY A 185 -6.62 3.80 -3.32
CA GLY A 185 -5.22 3.56 -2.96
C GLY A 185 -5.04 2.62 -1.76
N TYR A 186 -6.03 1.79 -1.47
CA TYR A 186 -5.91 0.73 -0.45
C TYR A 186 -5.33 -0.54 -1.08
N LEU A 187 -4.36 -1.19 -0.42
CA LEU A 187 -3.82 -2.47 -0.88
C LEU A 187 -4.84 -3.59 -0.61
N ILE A 188 -5.44 -4.13 -1.66
CA ILE A 188 -6.51 -5.16 -1.57
C ILE A 188 -5.99 -6.58 -1.83
N GLY A 189 -4.90 -6.73 -2.57
CA GLY A 189 -4.39 -8.04 -2.97
C GLY A 189 -2.89 -8.05 -3.24
N VAL A 190 -2.30 -9.24 -3.11
CA VAL A 190 -0.93 -9.54 -3.50
C VAL A 190 -0.92 -10.83 -4.30
N SER A 191 -0.13 -10.87 -5.36
CA SER A 191 0.11 -12.09 -6.14
C SER A 191 1.60 -12.28 -6.35
N ILE A 192 2.05 -13.53 -6.36
CA ILE A 192 3.43 -13.93 -6.62
C ILE A 192 3.46 -14.96 -7.75
N VAL A 193 4.39 -14.80 -8.67
CA VAL A 193 4.62 -15.72 -9.80
C VAL A 193 6.12 -15.92 -9.97
N THR A 194 6.55 -17.15 -10.25
CA THR A 194 7.95 -17.46 -10.57
C THR A 194 8.13 -17.70 -12.07
N LEU A 195 9.35 -17.50 -12.56
CA LEU A 195 9.73 -17.73 -13.95
C LEU A 195 10.94 -18.67 -13.98
N PRO A 196 10.77 -19.97 -14.26
CA PRO A 196 9.54 -20.68 -14.66
C PRO A 196 8.55 -20.92 -13.51
N GLY A 197 7.25 -21.01 -13.85
CA GLY A 197 6.17 -21.27 -12.87
C GLY A 197 5.90 -22.75 -12.58
N ALA A 198 6.58 -23.65 -13.28
CA ALA A 198 6.38 -25.10 -13.21
C ALA A 198 7.66 -25.80 -12.81
N CYS A 199 7.53 -26.85 -11.98
CA CYS A 199 8.65 -27.64 -11.50
C CYS A 199 8.95 -28.75 -12.52
N ARG A 200 10.20 -28.83 -12.98
CA ARG A 200 10.70 -29.80 -13.95
C ARG A 200 11.65 -30.83 -13.33
N GLY A 201 12.03 -30.66 -12.07
CA GLY A 201 12.97 -31.52 -11.35
C GLY A 201 14.43 -31.24 -11.72
N THR A 202 14.76 -30.01 -12.12
CA THR A 202 16.14 -29.63 -12.41
C THR A 202 16.91 -29.39 -11.12
N GLU A 203 18.04 -30.07 -10.95
CA GLU A 203 18.92 -29.89 -9.78
C GLU A 203 19.71 -28.57 -9.93
N VAL A 204 19.65 -27.73 -8.90
CA VAL A 204 20.28 -26.40 -8.86
C VAL A 204 21.35 -26.38 -7.77
N GLU A 205 22.51 -25.81 -8.07
CA GLU A 205 23.64 -25.70 -7.12
C GLU A 205 23.36 -24.65 -6.03
N ASP A 206 23.71 -24.94 -4.78
CA ASP A 206 23.29 -24.13 -3.62
C ASP A 206 24.02 -22.79 -3.45
N GLU A 207 25.31 -22.79 -3.77
CA GLU A 207 26.22 -21.76 -3.27
C GLU A 207 26.17 -20.46 -4.09
N VAL A 208 25.96 -20.55 -5.41
CA VAL A 208 25.98 -19.37 -6.30
C VAL A 208 24.57 -18.88 -6.62
N ASP A 209 23.62 -19.81 -6.72
CA ASP A 209 22.34 -19.54 -7.38
C ASP A 209 21.20 -19.15 -6.43
N LEU A 210 21.34 -19.43 -5.12
CA LEU A 210 20.26 -19.24 -4.13
C LEU A 210 20.59 -18.17 -3.07
N GLU A 211 21.57 -17.31 -3.30
CA GLU A 211 21.97 -16.26 -2.34
C GLU A 211 21.04 -15.04 -2.38
N VAL A 212 20.73 -14.60 -3.59
CA VAL A 212 20.09 -13.31 -3.87
C VAL A 212 18.73 -13.54 -4.51
N PHE A 213 17.71 -12.88 -3.97
CA PHE A 213 16.40 -12.83 -4.61
C PHE A 213 16.44 -11.90 -5.82
N ASN A 214 15.97 -12.41 -6.97
CA ASN A 214 15.76 -11.60 -8.17
C ASN A 214 14.27 -11.25 -8.30
N THR A 215 13.82 -10.32 -7.47
CA THR A 215 12.40 -9.96 -7.40
C THR A 215 12.07 -8.76 -8.27
N THR A 216 11.15 -8.94 -9.21
CA THR A 216 10.54 -7.84 -9.96
C THR A 216 9.22 -7.45 -9.31
N LEU A 217 9.02 -6.16 -9.05
CA LEU A 217 7.78 -5.66 -8.48
C LEU A 217 6.90 -4.99 -9.55
N SER A 218 5.60 -5.29 -9.49
CA SER A 218 4.59 -4.68 -10.35
C SER A 218 3.48 -4.08 -9.49
N PHE A 219 3.02 -2.89 -9.87
CA PHE A 219 1.93 -2.21 -9.20
C PHE A 219 0.72 -2.16 -10.12
N VAL A 220 -0.41 -2.71 -9.67
CA VAL A 220 -1.63 -2.85 -10.47
C VAL A 220 -2.73 -2.01 -9.83
N ALA A 221 -2.98 -0.86 -10.46
CA ALA A 221 -4.09 0.02 -10.12
C ALA A 221 -5.34 -0.36 -10.94
N PRO A 222 -6.55 -0.12 -10.41
CA PRO A 222 -7.77 -0.38 -11.15
C PRO A 222 -7.90 0.65 -12.28
N VAL A 223 -8.16 0.15 -13.48
CA VAL A 223 -8.40 0.97 -14.67
C VAL A 223 -9.90 1.20 -14.84
N ASN A 224 -10.27 2.38 -15.32
CA ASN A 224 -11.66 2.65 -15.67
C ASN A 224 -12.06 1.71 -16.81
N ALA A 225 -13.26 1.13 -16.70
CA ALA A 225 -13.79 0.28 -17.75
C ALA A 225 -13.87 1.06 -19.07
N PRO A 226 -13.58 0.40 -20.21
CA PRO A 226 -13.79 1.03 -21.51
C PRO A 226 -15.26 1.45 -21.64
N GLY A 227 -15.49 2.64 -22.19
CA GLY A 227 -16.84 3.12 -22.45
C GLY A 227 -17.57 2.23 -23.47
N PRO A 228 -18.91 2.30 -23.54
CA PRO A 228 -19.65 1.51 -24.53
C PRO A 228 -19.24 1.93 -25.95
N GLU A 229 -18.96 0.95 -26.80
CA GLU A 229 -18.68 1.18 -28.22
C GLU A 229 -19.97 1.53 -28.96
N THR A 230 -20.45 2.76 -28.81
CA THR A 230 -21.69 3.22 -29.46
C THR A 230 -21.47 3.62 -30.91
N ALA A 231 -20.22 3.81 -31.37
CA ALA A 231 -19.91 4.28 -32.72
C ALA A 231 -20.57 3.42 -33.82
N PHE A 232 -20.48 2.10 -33.71
CA PHE A 232 -21.09 1.18 -34.68
C PHE A 232 -22.62 1.25 -34.65
N PHE A 233 -23.20 1.41 -33.46
CA PHE A 233 -24.65 1.55 -33.32
C PHE A 233 -25.14 2.88 -33.90
N LEU A 234 -24.44 3.99 -33.64
CA LEU A 234 -24.75 5.30 -34.21
C LEU A 234 -24.66 5.27 -35.74
N GLU A 235 -23.58 4.71 -36.30
CA GLU A 235 -23.42 4.59 -37.75
C GLU A 235 -24.56 3.76 -38.36
N ARG A 236 -24.94 2.64 -37.74
CA ARG A 236 -26.08 1.85 -38.20
C ARG A 236 -27.38 2.66 -38.15
N LEU A 237 -27.59 3.42 -37.09
CA LEU A 237 -28.78 4.24 -36.90
C LEU A 237 -28.83 5.38 -37.93
N GLU A 238 -27.69 5.98 -38.24
CA GLU A 238 -27.50 6.98 -39.30
C GLU A 238 -27.76 6.37 -40.70
N GLN A 239 -27.25 5.17 -40.98
CA GLN A 239 -27.56 4.49 -42.24
C GLN A 239 -29.05 4.15 -42.35
N GLU A 240 -29.71 3.77 -41.26
CA GLU A 240 -31.15 3.52 -41.24
C GLU A 240 -31.96 4.82 -41.41
N THR A 241 -31.57 5.94 -40.78
CA THR A 241 -32.23 7.23 -40.96
C THR A 241 -31.99 7.80 -42.36
N GLU A 242 -30.80 7.64 -42.92
CA GLU A 242 -30.49 8.01 -44.30
C GLU A 242 -31.29 7.18 -45.30
N LYS A 243 -31.42 5.86 -45.08
CA LYS A 243 -32.27 5.00 -45.93
C LYS A 243 -33.73 5.43 -45.83
N LYS A 244 -34.23 5.76 -44.62
CA LYS A 244 -35.58 6.31 -44.41
C LYS A 244 -35.76 7.66 -45.11
N GLY A 245 -34.74 8.53 -45.10
CA GLY A 245 -34.77 9.86 -45.73
C GLY A 245 -34.65 9.83 -47.26
N LYS A 246 -33.83 8.91 -47.81
CA LYS A 246 -33.61 8.75 -49.25
C LYS A 246 -34.77 8.06 -49.95
N ASN A 247 -35.51 7.17 -49.27
CA ASN A 247 -36.62 6.42 -49.87
C ASN A 247 -37.95 6.54 -49.10
N PRO A 248 -38.53 7.75 -48.99
CA PRO A 248 -39.79 7.97 -48.27
C PRO A 248 -41.00 7.30 -48.94
N GLN A 249 -40.85 6.73 -50.15
CA GLN A 249 -41.90 6.03 -50.86
C GLN A 249 -42.05 4.55 -50.44
N GLU A 250 -41.00 3.92 -49.89
CA GLU A 250 -41.04 2.52 -49.42
C GLU A 250 -41.62 2.37 -48.02
N GLN A 251 -41.58 3.42 -47.20
CA GLN A 251 -42.19 3.44 -45.86
C GLN A 251 -43.59 4.09 -45.82
N LYS A 252 -44.18 4.41 -46.98
CA LYS A 252 -45.61 4.79 -47.04
C LYS A 252 -46.45 3.55 -46.80
N SER A 253 -47.35 3.61 -45.80
CA SER A 253 -48.32 2.55 -45.49
C SER A 253 -48.98 2.01 -46.77
N PHE A 254 -49.28 0.71 -46.82
CA PHE A 254 -49.90 0.05 -47.98
C PHE A 254 -51.12 0.83 -48.51
N PHE A 255 -51.93 1.38 -47.61
CA PHE A 255 -53.08 2.22 -47.96
C PHE A 255 -52.67 3.49 -48.74
N ALA A 256 -51.58 4.15 -48.36
CA ALA A 256 -51.08 5.33 -49.04
C ALA A 256 -50.47 5.02 -50.42
N LYS A 257 -49.91 3.82 -50.61
CA LYS A 257 -49.34 3.39 -51.90
C LYS A 257 -50.41 2.90 -52.88
N TYR A 258 -51.48 2.29 -52.39
CA TYR A 258 -52.49 1.62 -53.21
C TYR A 258 -53.91 2.18 -53.05
N TRP A 259 -54.06 3.41 -52.56
CA TRP A 259 -55.36 4.05 -52.33
C TRP A 259 -56.27 4.03 -53.58
N TYR A 260 -55.69 4.19 -54.77
CA TYR A 260 -56.43 4.16 -56.05
C TYR A 260 -56.96 2.76 -56.38
N LEU A 261 -56.25 1.69 -56.01
CA LEU A 261 -56.73 0.31 -56.19
C LEU A 261 -57.86 -0.02 -55.22
N ILE A 262 -57.76 0.48 -53.98
CA ILE A 262 -58.81 0.31 -52.97
C ILE A 262 -60.07 1.06 -53.42
N LEU A 263 -59.93 2.31 -53.89
CA LEU A 263 -61.05 3.11 -54.40
C LEU A 263 -61.68 2.48 -55.66
N GLY A 264 -60.84 2.06 -56.62
CA GLY A 264 -61.30 1.40 -57.84
C GLY A 264 -62.00 0.06 -57.58
N GLY A 265 -61.45 -0.76 -56.68
CA GLY A 265 -62.05 -2.02 -56.26
C GLY A 265 -63.39 -1.83 -55.54
N ALA A 266 -63.52 -0.81 -54.70
CA ALA A 266 -64.78 -0.50 -54.02
C ALA A 266 -65.88 -0.05 -55.00
N ILE A 267 -65.54 0.78 -55.99
CA ILE A 267 -66.48 1.19 -57.05
C ILE A 267 -66.88 -0.01 -57.91
N PHE A 268 -65.92 -0.85 -58.30
CA PHE A 268 -66.18 -2.08 -59.05
C PHE A 268 -67.12 -3.03 -58.29
N LEU A 269 -66.92 -3.16 -56.98
CA LEU A 269 -67.75 -4.01 -56.12
C LEU A 269 -69.17 -3.44 -55.93
N MET A 270 -69.31 -2.11 -55.82
CA MET A 270 -70.61 -1.43 -55.83
C MET A 270 -71.37 -1.62 -57.14
N VAL A 271 -70.70 -1.47 -58.28
CA VAL A 271 -71.30 -1.68 -59.62
C VAL A 271 -71.64 -3.15 -59.87
N SER A 272 -70.83 -4.08 -59.36
CA SER A 272 -71.08 -5.52 -59.50
C SER A 272 -72.21 -6.00 -58.59
N ASN A 273 -72.35 -5.43 -57.37
CA ASN A 273 -73.49 -5.69 -56.49
C ASN A 273 -74.78 -5.02 -56.99
N SER A 274 -74.70 -3.86 -57.66
CA SER A 274 -75.87 -3.24 -58.29
C SER A 274 -76.25 -3.87 -59.63
N ALA A 275 -75.37 -4.69 -60.22
CA ALA A 275 -75.63 -5.48 -61.42
C ALA A 275 -76.18 -6.89 -61.15
N GLN A 276 -76.49 -7.25 -59.90
CA GLN A 276 -77.34 -8.41 -59.64
C GLN A 276 -78.76 -8.11 -60.19
N PRO A 277 -79.28 -8.88 -61.17
CA PRO A 277 -80.67 -8.74 -61.58
C PRO A 277 -81.57 -9.05 -60.37
N PRO A 278 -82.73 -8.38 -60.23
CA PRO A 278 -83.63 -8.65 -59.11
C PRO A 278 -83.97 -10.15 -59.12
N ALA A 279 -83.55 -10.86 -58.09
CA ALA A 279 -84.02 -12.21 -57.83
C ALA A 279 -85.52 -12.09 -57.52
N GLY A 280 -86.34 -12.44 -58.51
CA GLY A 280 -87.78 -12.47 -58.39
C GLY A 280 -88.23 -13.30 -57.19
N GLY A 281 -89.10 -12.70 -56.39
CA GLY A 281 -89.75 -13.35 -55.26
C GLY A 281 -91.08 -12.66 -55.02
N GLY A 282 -92.10 -13.06 -55.79
CA GLY A 282 -93.47 -12.60 -55.59
C GLY A 282 -94.03 -13.08 -54.25
N ARG A 283 -94.89 -12.25 -53.66
CA ARG A 283 -95.97 -12.68 -52.78
C ARG A 283 -97.07 -11.63 -52.78
N GLU A 284 -98.14 -11.93 -53.52
CA GLU A 284 -99.49 -11.45 -53.22
C GLU A 284 -99.88 -11.93 -51.80
N GLN A 285 -100.54 -11.09 -51.03
CA GLN A 285 -101.85 -11.40 -50.45
C GLN A 285 -102.47 -10.21 -49.70
N SER A 286 -103.71 -9.95 -50.11
CA SER A 286 -104.86 -9.27 -49.48
C SER A 286 -104.88 -7.77 -49.28
#